data_AF-A0A0M0J907-F1
#
_entry.id   AF-A0A0M0J907-F1
#
_cell.length_a   1.000
_cell.length_b   1.000
_cell.length_c   1.000
_cell.angle_alpha   90.00
_cell.angle_beta   90.00
_cell.angle_gamma   90.00
#
_symmetry.space_group_name_H-M   'P 1'
#
loop_
_entity.id
_entity.type
_entity.pdbx_description
1 polymer ?
#
loop_
_entity_poly.entity_id
_entity_poly.type
_entity_poly.pdbx_seq_one_letter_code
_entity_poly.pdbx_strand_id
1 'polypeptide(L)'
;PAHLARELPSPPVVSSLAWSAAAQVIVSELLDARTGMITDWPVRYTSQRDCATSASSAASASIEGARLRAVRRLGEIFRVRCAVLGGKSWYAAYEHWLWAARAPSGVPASPAFVPVLPAVPSDAAQSELRAKLEAKGMAAATARKTCDDLALHAASMEQQLSAEASAASHGRWPNVVVRAERLAHVPGSTSAASAPISFTSASSLGGADAADAVRTSMICLTCAVPSGDADEVVAVEVTEAHLAKLRALWQLTQTSAAAASDTHFFEAAFAVLARLQALQGGHEQAGGMQAACPPPAFDVLRADFGVTMELFASPLNSRFPRFCSAAADVDAPFGSLGSFFHCSRLSGAFVANPPFESQTVHAMAQHMEALLSAADAAAGALTIVVIVPAWRELPGWQALANSPHRSCTLNLERAKHCYVDGGQHYGRRTAAGRLSALRLSNHETSVFFLQSARAAVEAPPTQAKQQRLARAFLAGLTPGTGQPDPEWVHPAPPSPPEP
;
A
#
# COMPACT_ATOMS: atom_id res chain seq x y z
N PRO A 1 39.05 25.54 -31.37
CA PRO A 1 38.16 24.71 -32.22
C PRO A 1 37.41 23.70 -31.36
N ALA A 2 36.36 24.10 -30.64
CA ALA A 2 34.98 24.27 -31.11
C ALA A 2 34.28 22.95 -31.51
N HIS A 3 33.16 22.69 -30.82
CA HIS A 3 32.07 21.75 -31.11
C HIS A 3 32.22 20.26 -30.74
N LEU A 4 31.65 19.88 -29.57
CA LEU A 4 30.45 19.04 -29.48
C LEU A 4 30.04 18.85 -27.99
N ALA A 5 29.70 19.96 -27.33
CA ALA A 5 28.77 19.90 -26.20
C ALA A 5 27.38 19.75 -26.84
N ARG A 6 26.77 18.56 -26.76
CA ARG A 6 25.35 18.40 -27.05
C ARG A 6 24.59 19.11 -25.93
N GLU A 7 24.16 20.35 -26.20
CA GLU A 7 23.15 21.02 -25.40
C GLU A 7 21.93 20.10 -25.30
N LEU A 8 21.66 19.64 -24.09
CA LEU A 8 20.39 19.00 -23.76
C LEU A 8 19.29 20.05 -24.00
N PRO A 9 18.27 19.76 -24.82
CA PRO A 9 17.17 20.70 -25.02
C PRO A 9 16.50 20.99 -23.67
N SER A 10 16.20 22.27 -23.43
CA SER A 10 15.44 22.73 -22.27
C SER A 10 14.14 21.92 -22.15
N PRO A 11 13.77 21.45 -20.95
CA PRO A 11 12.58 20.63 -20.80
C PRO A 11 11.34 21.44 -21.21
N PRO A 12 10.39 20.85 -21.95
CA PRO A 12 9.11 21.50 -22.15
C PRO A 12 8.45 21.64 -20.78
N VAL A 13 8.17 22.88 -20.38
CA VAL A 13 7.32 23.18 -19.23
C VAL A 13 5.91 22.72 -19.62
N VAL A 14 5.50 21.56 -19.12
CA VAL A 14 4.15 21.04 -19.33
C VAL A 14 3.20 21.88 -18.49
N SER A 15 2.41 22.73 -19.15
CA SER A 15 1.35 23.51 -18.51
C SER A 15 0.00 22.78 -18.63
N SER A 16 -0.65 22.58 -17.49
CA SER A 16 -2.04 22.14 -17.27
C SER A 16 -2.44 20.81 -17.91
N LEU A 17 -2.32 19.75 -17.10
CA LEU A 17 -2.98 18.46 -17.31
C LEU A 17 -4.51 18.58 -17.14
N ALA A 18 -5.26 18.72 -18.24
CA ALA A 18 -6.70 18.47 -18.23
C ALA A 18 -6.94 16.98 -18.46
N TRP A 19 -7.28 16.24 -17.39
CA TRP A 19 -7.61 14.82 -17.47
C TRP A 19 -8.88 14.60 -18.31
N SER A 20 -8.93 13.49 -19.05
CA SER A 20 -10.11 13.16 -19.86
C SER A 20 -11.36 12.96 -18.98
N ALA A 21 -12.56 13.18 -19.53
CA ALA A 21 -13.81 12.90 -18.82
C ALA A 21 -13.88 11.44 -18.34
N ALA A 22 -13.31 10.50 -19.10
CA ALA A 22 -13.19 9.09 -18.72
C ALA A 22 -12.33 8.91 -17.46
N ALA A 23 -11.19 9.62 -17.35
CA ALA A 23 -10.34 9.57 -16.16
C ALA A 23 -11.08 10.11 -14.92
N GLN A 24 -11.88 11.16 -15.05
CA GLN A 24 -12.67 11.70 -13.93
C GLN A 24 -13.73 10.70 -13.42
N VAL A 25 -14.42 10.00 -14.33
CA VAL A 25 -15.36 8.94 -13.96
C VAL A 25 -14.64 7.82 -13.20
N ILE A 26 -13.47 7.38 -13.68
CA ILE A 26 -12.69 6.33 -13.01
C ILE A 26 -12.19 6.77 -11.64
N VAL A 27 -11.76 8.02 -11.49
CA VAL A 27 -11.38 8.56 -10.17
C VAL A 27 -12.56 8.48 -9.20
N SER A 28 -13.78 8.76 -9.63
CA SER A 28 -14.97 8.63 -8.76
C SER A 28 -15.28 7.20 -8.32
N GLU A 29 -14.80 6.20 -9.08
CA GLU A 29 -14.90 4.79 -8.69
C GLU A 29 -13.76 4.36 -7.74
N LEU A 30 -12.56 4.93 -7.90
CA LEU A 30 -11.41 4.62 -7.06
C LEU A 30 -11.39 5.42 -5.75
N LEU A 31 -12.02 6.59 -5.72
CA LEU A 31 -12.01 7.55 -4.62
C LEU A 31 -13.42 8.09 -4.35
N ASP A 32 -13.93 7.83 -3.15
CA ASP A 32 -15.17 8.42 -2.66
C ASP A 32 -14.88 9.78 -2.02
N ALA A 33 -14.89 10.83 -2.83
CA ALA A 33 -14.65 12.20 -2.36
C ALA A 33 -15.80 12.78 -1.52
N ARG A 34 -16.95 12.09 -1.37
CA ARG A 34 -18.13 12.60 -0.64
C ARG A 34 -17.91 12.71 0.87
N THR A 35 -16.93 12.00 1.42
CA THR A 35 -16.53 12.16 2.82
C THR A 35 -15.74 13.46 3.04
N GLY A 36 -15.29 14.12 1.96
CA GLY A 36 -14.56 15.38 1.98
C GLY A 36 -13.22 15.30 2.73
N MET A 37 -12.55 16.44 2.83
CA MET A 37 -11.55 16.64 3.88
C MET A 37 -12.30 17.15 5.12
N ILE A 38 -12.67 16.26 6.03
CA ILE A 38 -13.34 16.67 7.27
C ILE A 38 -12.39 17.64 8.02
N THR A 39 -12.77 18.92 8.10
CA THR A 39 -11.93 20.03 8.58
C THR A 39 -11.84 20.10 10.11
N ASP A 40 -12.66 19.36 10.85
CA ASP A 40 -12.64 19.28 12.32
C ASP A 40 -11.56 18.30 12.83
N TRP A 41 -10.44 18.24 12.12
CA TRP A 41 -9.30 17.42 12.47
C TRP A 41 -8.22 18.31 13.07
N PRO A 42 -8.16 18.50 14.40
CA PRO A 42 -6.95 19.00 15.01
C PRO A 42 -5.88 17.93 14.74
N VAL A 43 -5.02 18.19 13.74
CA VAL A 43 -3.79 17.45 13.53
C VAL A 43 -2.90 17.80 14.73
N ARG A 44 -3.18 17.25 15.91
CA ARG A 44 -2.22 17.22 17.02
C ARG A 44 -1.21 16.12 16.69
N TYR A 45 -0.46 16.29 15.60
CA TYR A 45 0.95 15.99 15.74
C TYR A 45 1.44 16.97 16.78
N THR A 46 1.92 16.47 17.90
CA THR A 46 2.68 17.28 18.85
C THR A 46 3.75 17.99 18.04
N SER A 47 3.49 19.28 17.82
CA SER A 47 4.27 20.23 17.07
C SER A 47 4.52 19.94 15.57
N GLN A 48 4.04 20.87 14.75
CA GLN A 48 4.60 21.23 13.45
C GLN A 48 6.10 21.61 13.54
N ARG A 49 6.66 21.76 14.77
CA ARG A 49 8.09 21.97 15.01
C ARG A 49 8.90 20.68 14.86
N ASP A 50 8.37 19.50 15.18
CA ASP A 50 9.11 18.24 15.05
C ASP A 50 9.21 17.75 13.59
N CYS A 51 8.29 18.21 12.72
CA CYS A 51 8.44 18.07 11.26
C CYS A 51 9.43 19.09 10.68
N ALA A 52 9.61 20.25 11.30
CA ALA A 52 10.51 21.31 10.83
C ALA A 52 11.95 21.19 11.38
N THR A 53 12.17 20.49 12.48
CA THR A 53 13.51 20.27 13.07
C THR A 53 14.19 18.98 12.61
N SER A 54 13.52 18.12 11.83
CA SER A 54 14.11 16.93 11.19
C SER A 54 14.38 17.12 9.70
N ALA A 55 14.82 18.33 9.31
CA ALA A 55 15.30 18.67 7.97
C ALA A 55 16.49 17.82 7.44
N SER A 56 16.82 16.67 8.06
CA SER A 56 17.90 15.78 7.63
C SER A 56 17.45 14.52 6.87
N SER A 57 16.15 14.25 6.69
CA SER A 57 15.67 13.09 5.90
C SER A 57 14.42 13.33 5.04
N ALA A 58 14.24 14.54 4.50
CA ALA A 58 13.10 14.90 3.66
C ALA A 58 12.84 13.83 2.58
N ALA A 59 11.67 13.19 2.63
CA ALA A 59 11.21 12.24 1.63
C ALA A 59 11.31 12.85 0.24
N SER A 60 12.27 12.38 -0.56
CA SER A 60 12.52 12.86 -1.91
C SER A 60 12.47 11.70 -2.90
N ALA A 61 12.07 12.01 -4.14
CA ALA A 61 11.95 11.00 -5.20
C ALA A 61 13.23 10.16 -5.34
N SER A 62 14.40 10.79 -5.26
CA SER A 62 15.67 10.10 -5.37
C SER A 62 15.96 9.18 -4.19
N ILE A 63 15.66 9.59 -2.95
CA ILE A 63 15.88 8.73 -1.76
C ILE A 63 14.95 7.51 -1.85
N GLU A 64 13.70 7.71 -2.30
CA GLU A 64 12.79 6.59 -2.55
C GLU A 64 13.24 5.70 -3.70
N GLY A 65 13.85 6.27 -4.73
CA GLY A 65 14.49 5.52 -5.80
C GLY A 65 15.63 4.64 -5.26
N ALA A 66 16.50 5.19 -4.42
CA ALA A 66 17.59 4.44 -3.77
C ALA A 66 17.07 3.32 -2.86
N ARG A 67 16.01 3.60 -2.08
CA ARG A 67 15.27 2.63 -1.26
C ARG A 67 14.75 1.46 -2.09
N LEU A 68 14.04 1.75 -3.19
CA LEU A 68 13.50 0.74 -4.08
C LEU A 68 14.60 -0.08 -4.76
N ARG A 69 15.67 0.57 -5.24
CA ARG A 69 16.85 -0.10 -5.79
C ARG A 69 17.45 -1.09 -4.80
N ALA A 70 17.65 -0.66 -3.54
CA ALA A 70 18.21 -1.51 -2.50
C ALA A 70 17.30 -2.72 -2.21
N VAL A 71 15.98 -2.52 -2.09
CA VAL A 71 15.03 -3.63 -1.90
C VAL A 71 15.08 -4.61 -3.10
N ARG A 72 15.11 -4.11 -4.33
CA ARG A 72 15.23 -4.97 -5.54
C ARG A 72 16.51 -5.81 -5.51
N ARG A 73 17.65 -5.21 -5.15
CA ARG A 73 18.93 -5.92 -5.00
C ARG A 73 18.86 -6.99 -3.90
N LEU A 74 18.22 -6.70 -2.76
CA LEU A 74 18.02 -7.69 -1.69
C LEU A 74 17.13 -8.85 -2.13
N GLY A 75 16.06 -8.56 -2.88
CA GLY A 75 15.20 -9.58 -3.48
C GLY A 75 15.95 -10.52 -4.42
N GLU A 76 16.89 -10.01 -5.21
CA GLU A 76 17.74 -10.83 -6.08
C GLU A 76 18.72 -11.70 -5.28
N ILE A 77 19.33 -11.14 -4.22
CA ILE A 77 20.17 -11.91 -3.29
C ILE A 77 19.35 -13.04 -2.65
N PHE A 78 18.12 -12.75 -2.22
CA PHE A 78 17.19 -13.75 -1.67
C PHE A 78 16.88 -14.84 -2.71
N ARG A 79 16.53 -14.46 -3.94
CA ARG A 79 16.24 -15.40 -5.03
C ARG A 79 17.38 -16.39 -5.26
N VAL A 80 18.62 -15.91 -5.30
CA VAL A 80 19.81 -16.73 -5.52
C VAL A 80 20.08 -17.64 -4.31
N ARG A 81 20.05 -17.10 -3.08
CA ARG A 81 20.38 -17.85 -1.86
C ARG A 81 19.30 -18.84 -1.45
N CYS A 82 18.04 -18.52 -1.72
CA CYS A 82 16.87 -19.35 -1.42
C CYS A 82 16.34 -20.06 -2.67
N ALA A 83 17.20 -20.37 -3.65
CA ALA A 83 16.81 -20.98 -4.92
C ALA A 83 16.03 -22.30 -4.76
N VAL A 84 16.21 -23.01 -3.64
CA VAL A 84 15.46 -24.22 -3.26
C VAL A 84 13.94 -24.02 -3.22
N LEU A 85 13.47 -22.79 -2.99
CA LEU A 85 12.04 -22.48 -2.98
C LEU A 85 11.45 -22.61 -4.39
N GLY A 86 12.16 -22.11 -5.41
CA GLY A 86 11.79 -22.25 -6.82
C GLY A 86 10.49 -21.55 -7.26
N GLY A 87 10.34 -21.37 -8.58
CA GLY A 87 9.10 -20.91 -9.23
C GLY A 87 8.54 -19.59 -8.69
N LYS A 88 7.21 -19.45 -8.65
CA LYS A 88 6.53 -18.27 -8.07
C LYS A 88 6.66 -18.19 -6.53
N SER A 89 7.18 -19.23 -5.86
CA SER A 89 7.13 -19.35 -4.40
C SER A 89 8.25 -18.59 -3.68
N TRP A 90 9.40 -18.38 -4.32
CA TRP A 90 10.50 -17.62 -3.71
C TRP A 90 10.07 -16.19 -3.41
N TYR A 91 9.28 -15.58 -4.30
CA TYR A 91 8.86 -14.20 -4.14
C TYR A 91 7.87 -14.04 -2.98
N ALA A 92 6.86 -14.91 -2.89
CA ALA A 92 5.93 -14.89 -1.77
C ALA A 92 6.65 -15.12 -0.42
N ALA A 93 7.67 -15.98 -0.40
CA ALA A 93 8.51 -16.17 0.78
C ALA A 93 9.35 -14.94 1.10
N TYR A 94 9.90 -14.26 0.09
CA TYR A 94 10.64 -13.01 0.25
C TYR A 94 9.76 -11.89 0.81
N GLU A 95 8.58 -11.65 0.21
CA GLU A 95 7.62 -10.66 0.67
C GLU A 95 7.23 -10.92 2.13
N HIS A 96 6.89 -12.17 2.48
CA HIS A 96 6.55 -12.55 3.85
C HIS A 96 7.70 -12.34 4.84
N TRP A 97 8.91 -12.81 4.48
CA TRP A 97 10.10 -12.62 5.30
C TRP A 97 10.40 -11.13 5.50
N LEU A 98 10.30 -10.33 4.45
CA LEU A 98 10.59 -8.91 4.47
C LEU A 98 9.62 -8.15 5.39
N TRP A 99 8.32 -8.48 5.36
CA TRP A 99 7.34 -7.93 6.30
C TRP A 99 7.64 -8.32 7.75
N ALA A 100 7.83 -9.61 8.02
CA ALA A 100 8.10 -10.11 9.37
C ALA A 100 9.46 -9.61 9.92
N ALA A 101 10.46 -9.44 9.06
CA ALA A 101 11.79 -8.98 9.44
C ALA A 101 11.82 -7.50 9.83
N ARG A 102 10.89 -6.68 9.30
CA ARG A 102 10.76 -5.25 9.65
C ARG A 102 9.88 -5.03 10.88
N ALA A 103 9.11 -6.04 11.29
CA ALA A 103 8.25 -5.93 12.46
C ALA A 103 9.11 -5.58 13.69
N PRO A 104 8.77 -4.53 14.44
CA PRO A 104 9.58 -4.11 15.58
C PRO A 104 9.66 -5.24 16.61
N SER A 105 10.89 -5.54 17.04
CA SER A 105 11.15 -6.49 18.12
C SER A 105 10.68 -5.89 19.45
N GLY A 106 9.45 -6.21 19.85
CA GLY A 106 8.83 -5.67 21.06
C GLY A 106 8.21 -4.28 20.86
N VAL A 107 7.48 -3.83 21.90
CA VAL A 107 6.79 -2.54 21.93
C VAL A 107 7.71 -1.46 22.52
N PRO A 108 8.52 -0.76 21.72
CA PRO A 108 8.72 0.66 21.92
C PRO A 108 8.06 1.43 20.77
N ALA A 109 7.80 2.71 21.01
CA ALA A 109 7.09 3.64 20.13
C ALA A 109 7.23 3.29 18.64
N SER A 110 6.09 3.00 17.98
CA SER A 110 6.06 2.70 16.55
C SER A 110 6.84 3.79 15.79
N PRO A 111 7.77 3.42 14.91
CA PRO A 111 8.53 4.43 14.18
C PRO A 111 7.58 5.34 13.40
N ALA A 112 7.99 6.58 13.14
CA ALA A 112 7.17 7.56 12.40
C ALA A 112 6.70 7.02 11.03
N PHE A 113 7.49 6.12 10.43
CA PHE A 113 7.17 5.35 9.24
C PHE A 113 7.87 3.97 9.28
N VAL A 114 7.35 2.99 8.53
CA VAL A 114 7.91 1.64 8.44
C VAL A 114 9.16 1.63 7.55
N PRO A 115 10.31 1.08 8.01
CA PRO A 115 11.52 1.02 7.20
C PRO A 115 11.36 0.03 6.02
N VAL A 116 11.98 0.34 4.88
CA VAL A 116 11.93 -0.54 3.69
C VAL A 116 12.92 -1.71 3.75
N LEU A 117 13.97 -1.61 4.56
CA LEU A 117 14.95 -2.67 4.80
C LEU A 117 15.01 -2.95 6.31
N PRO A 118 15.08 -4.22 6.73
CA PRO A 118 15.24 -4.54 8.13
C PRO A 118 16.71 -4.34 8.54
N ALA A 119 16.96 -3.41 9.47
CA ALA A 119 18.29 -3.23 10.06
C ALA A 119 18.67 -4.40 10.97
N VAL A 120 17.69 -4.91 11.73
CA VAL A 120 17.82 -6.12 12.57
C VAL A 120 16.59 -6.98 12.34
N PRO A 121 16.65 -7.96 11.43
CA PRO A 121 15.55 -8.88 11.22
C PRO A 121 15.14 -9.62 12.50
N SER A 122 13.83 -9.76 12.72
CA SER A 122 13.32 -10.46 13.91
C SER A 122 13.66 -11.96 13.91
N ASP A 123 13.89 -12.53 15.11
CA ASP A 123 14.17 -13.97 15.28
C ASP A 123 13.02 -14.84 14.76
N ALA A 124 11.79 -14.35 14.87
CA ALA A 124 10.60 -15.01 14.33
C ALA A 124 10.66 -15.11 12.80
N ALA A 125 10.99 -14.02 12.11
CA ALA A 125 11.14 -14.00 10.66
C ALA A 125 12.24 -14.95 10.17
N GLN A 126 13.38 -14.98 10.88
CA GLN A 126 14.48 -15.89 10.57
C GLN A 126 14.10 -17.35 10.79
N SER A 127 13.40 -17.65 11.89
CA SER A 127 12.97 -19.00 12.22
C SER A 127 11.96 -19.54 11.20
N GLU A 128 11.01 -18.71 10.78
CA GLU A 128 10.01 -19.09 9.78
C GLU A 128 10.63 -19.32 8.39
N LEU A 129 11.54 -18.44 7.95
CA LEU A 129 12.25 -18.62 6.69
C LEU A 129 13.08 -19.91 6.72
N ARG A 130 13.81 -20.16 7.80
CA ARG A 130 14.60 -21.39 7.98
C ARG A 130 13.72 -22.63 7.85
N ALA A 131 12.58 -22.67 8.55
CA ALA A 131 11.63 -23.78 8.45
C ALA A 131 11.13 -24.00 7.02
N LYS A 132 10.83 -22.92 6.27
CA LYS A 132 10.43 -23.02 4.86
C LYS A 132 11.55 -23.58 3.96
N LEU A 133 12.80 -23.18 4.19
CA LEU A 133 13.95 -23.69 3.44
C LEU A 133 14.21 -25.17 3.73
N GLU A 134 14.14 -25.58 5.00
CA GLU A 134 14.30 -26.97 5.44
C GLU A 134 13.18 -27.86 4.87
N ALA A 135 11.93 -27.39 4.90
CA ALA A 135 10.78 -28.08 4.31
C ALA A 135 10.91 -28.27 2.79
N LYS A 136 11.74 -27.47 2.12
CA LYS A 136 12.08 -27.60 0.70
C LYS A 136 13.35 -28.43 0.46
N GLY A 137 13.92 -29.03 1.49
CA GLY A 137 15.04 -29.96 1.39
C GLY A 137 16.42 -29.34 1.62
N MET A 138 16.50 -28.08 2.07
CA MET A 138 17.78 -27.48 2.46
C MET A 138 18.24 -28.04 3.81
N ALA A 139 19.50 -28.47 3.93
CA ALA A 139 20.05 -28.95 5.20
C ALA A 139 20.02 -27.84 6.27
N ALA A 140 19.63 -28.18 7.52
CA ALA A 140 19.41 -27.21 8.59
C ALA A 140 20.59 -26.25 8.84
N ALA A 141 21.83 -26.75 8.80
CA ALA A 141 23.02 -25.90 8.92
C ALA A 141 23.16 -24.89 7.78
N THR A 142 22.80 -25.29 6.55
CA THR A 142 22.82 -24.42 5.36
C THR A 142 21.66 -23.41 5.40
N ALA A 143 20.47 -23.83 5.86
CA ALA A 143 19.32 -22.95 6.02
C ALA A 143 19.60 -21.86 7.06
N ARG A 144 20.18 -22.21 8.21
CA ARG A 144 20.63 -21.25 9.22
C ARG A 144 21.63 -20.25 8.64
N LYS A 145 22.71 -20.73 8.01
CA LYS A 145 23.71 -19.85 7.40
C LYS A 145 23.10 -18.92 6.34
N THR A 146 22.16 -19.43 5.54
CA THR A 146 21.46 -18.64 4.51
C THR A 146 20.67 -17.48 5.14
N CYS A 147 19.96 -17.75 6.23
CA CYS A 147 19.21 -16.77 6.99
C CYS A 147 20.14 -15.71 7.62
N ASP A 148 21.22 -16.14 8.27
CA ASP A 148 22.23 -15.27 8.89
C ASP A 148 22.87 -14.34 7.82
N ASP A 149 23.28 -14.90 6.68
CA ASP A 149 23.86 -14.13 5.58
C ASP A 149 22.86 -13.10 5.02
N LEU A 150 21.59 -13.48 4.85
CA LEU A 150 20.54 -12.57 4.38
C LEU A 150 20.30 -11.41 5.34
N ALA A 151 20.32 -11.68 6.65
CA ALA A 151 20.20 -10.66 7.68
C ALA A 151 21.37 -9.67 7.62
N LEU A 152 22.60 -10.16 7.46
CA LEU A 152 23.80 -9.33 7.31
C LEU A 152 23.75 -8.46 6.04
N HIS A 153 23.31 -9.01 4.91
CA HIS A 153 23.13 -8.24 3.67
C HIS A 153 22.09 -7.13 3.86
N ALA A 154 20.93 -7.45 4.44
CA ALA A 154 19.89 -6.45 4.68
C ALA A 154 20.37 -5.31 5.59
N ALA A 155 21.05 -5.63 6.68
CA ALA A 155 21.61 -4.64 7.60
C ALA A 155 22.68 -3.76 6.93
N SER A 156 23.59 -4.36 6.16
CA SER A 156 24.62 -3.62 5.42
C SER A 156 24.01 -2.66 4.40
N MET A 157 22.97 -3.10 3.69
CA MET A 157 22.29 -2.27 2.70
C MET A 157 21.48 -1.13 3.34
N GLU A 158 20.87 -1.36 4.51
CA GLU A 158 20.23 -0.29 5.29
C GLU A 158 21.25 0.77 5.71
N GLN A 159 22.41 0.35 6.22
CA GLN A 159 23.48 1.28 6.61
C GLN A 159 23.99 2.11 5.42
N GLN A 160 24.19 1.48 4.26
CA GLN A 160 24.59 2.16 3.03
C GLN A 160 23.54 3.19 2.60
N LEU A 161 22.26 2.80 2.61
CA LEU A 161 21.16 3.68 2.27
C LEU A 161 21.06 4.88 3.24
N SER A 162 21.24 4.65 4.54
CA SER A 162 21.24 5.72 5.56
C SER A 162 22.40 6.70 5.35
N ALA A 163 23.57 6.22 4.90
CA ALA A 163 24.69 7.08 4.50
C ALA A 163 24.39 7.86 3.20
N GLU A 164 23.78 7.21 2.20
CA GLU A 164 23.34 7.85 0.95
C GLU A 164 22.31 8.97 1.19
N ALA A 165 21.29 8.70 2.02
CA ALA A 165 20.28 9.68 2.39
C ALA A 165 20.88 10.86 3.17
N SER A 166 21.84 10.59 4.06
CA SER A 166 22.59 11.64 4.75
C SER A 166 23.41 12.47 3.77
N ALA A 167 24.03 11.87 2.75
CA ALA A 167 24.76 12.62 1.72
C ALA A 167 23.82 13.50 0.87
N ALA A 168 22.62 13.01 0.56
CA ALA A 168 21.60 13.75 -0.19
C ALA A 168 21.13 15.01 0.53
N SER A 169 20.89 14.93 1.85
CA SER A 169 20.44 16.08 2.67
C SER A 169 21.48 17.19 2.79
N HIS A 170 22.75 16.92 2.48
CA HIS A 170 23.83 17.91 2.41
C HIS A 170 23.98 18.54 1.00
N GLY A 171 22.95 18.45 0.15
CA GLY A 171 22.92 19.09 -1.17
C GLY A 171 23.84 18.43 -2.22
N ARG A 172 24.30 17.20 -1.97
CA ARG A 172 25.18 16.48 -2.91
C ARG A 172 24.43 15.81 -4.06
N TRP A 173 23.11 15.76 -4.01
CA TRP A 173 22.30 15.15 -5.06
C TRP A 173 21.74 16.27 -5.95
N PRO A 174 21.93 16.21 -7.27
CA PRO A 174 21.46 17.25 -8.20
C PRO A 174 19.93 17.35 -8.17
N ASN A 175 19.40 18.47 -8.69
CA ASN A 175 17.96 18.67 -8.87
C ASN A 175 17.34 17.47 -9.60
N VAL A 176 16.60 16.65 -8.86
CA VAL A 176 16.05 15.39 -9.35
C VAL A 176 14.89 15.70 -10.25
N VAL A 177 15.00 15.36 -11.54
CA VAL A 177 13.88 15.51 -12.48
C VAL A 177 13.21 14.16 -12.65
N VAL A 178 12.01 14.01 -12.10
CA VAL A 178 11.15 12.86 -12.42
C VAL A 178 10.56 13.06 -13.81
N ARG A 179 10.76 12.07 -14.67
CA ARG A 179 10.15 12.03 -16.01
C ARG A 179 8.96 11.09 -16.01
N ALA A 180 7.90 11.49 -16.68
CA ALA A 180 6.70 10.70 -16.86
C ALA A 180 6.50 10.42 -18.35
N GLU A 181 6.38 9.15 -18.72
CA GLU A 181 6.23 8.69 -20.10
C GLU A 181 5.09 7.68 -20.21
N ARG A 182 4.30 7.75 -21.28
CA ARG A 182 3.25 6.77 -21.54
C ARG A 182 3.88 5.55 -22.19
N LEU A 183 3.63 4.36 -21.64
CA LEU A 183 4.07 3.12 -22.25
C LEU A 183 3.19 2.81 -23.45
N ALA A 184 3.80 2.55 -24.61
CA ALA A 184 3.05 2.16 -25.80
C ALA A 184 2.24 0.88 -25.51
N HIS A 185 0.99 0.84 -25.99
CA HIS A 185 0.18 -0.37 -25.92
C HIS A 185 0.78 -1.40 -26.89
N VAL A 186 1.63 -2.29 -26.37
CA VAL A 186 2.18 -3.40 -27.15
C VAL A 186 1.44 -4.68 -26.75
N PRO A 187 0.55 -5.23 -27.59
CA PRO A 187 0.07 -6.59 -27.40
C PRO A 187 1.26 -7.55 -27.63
N GLY A 188 1.84 -8.05 -26.53
CA GLY A 188 2.72 -9.23 -26.56
C GLY A 188 4.18 -9.05 -27.00
N SER A 189 4.85 -7.92 -26.76
CA SER A 189 6.29 -7.80 -27.05
C SER A 189 7.07 -7.04 -25.95
N THR A 190 8.23 -7.57 -25.60
CA THR A 190 9.20 -7.11 -24.59
C THR A 190 10.10 -5.95 -25.05
N SER A 191 9.57 -5.05 -25.87
CA SER A 191 10.29 -3.83 -26.28
C SER A 191 9.31 -2.68 -26.46
N ALA A 192 9.38 -1.71 -25.56
CA ALA A 192 8.53 -0.52 -25.55
C ALA A 192 9.29 0.67 -26.14
N ALA A 193 8.74 1.29 -27.19
CA ALA A 193 9.07 2.66 -27.54
C ALA A 193 8.23 3.58 -26.64
N SER A 194 8.87 4.54 -25.97
CA SER A 194 8.21 5.50 -25.08
C SER A 194 7.89 6.81 -25.80
N ALA A 195 6.79 7.47 -25.40
CA ALA A 195 6.43 8.80 -25.87
C ALA A 195 6.20 9.75 -24.70
N PRO A 196 6.63 11.02 -24.80
CA PRO A 196 6.36 12.03 -23.77
C PRO A 196 4.85 12.20 -23.60
N ILE A 197 4.40 12.38 -22.37
CA ILE A 197 2.97 12.46 -22.10
C ILE A 197 2.42 13.79 -22.62
N SER A 198 1.56 13.74 -23.64
CA SER A 198 0.65 14.82 -24.02
C SER A 198 -0.77 14.35 -23.79
N PHE A 199 -1.45 14.91 -22.79
CA PHE A 199 -2.88 14.64 -22.55
C PHE A 199 -3.71 15.51 -23.49
N THR A 200 -3.73 15.18 -24.77
CA THR A 200 -4.74 15.70 -25.68
C THR A 200 -6.04 14.93 -25.48
N SER A 201 -7.16 15.65 -25.45
CA SER A 201 -8.51 15.10 -25.30
C SER A 201 -8.71 13.85 -26.16
N ALA A 202 -9.01 12.72 -25.53
CA ALA A 202 -9.44 11.50 -26.22
C ALA A 202 -10.82 11.74 -26.86
N SER A 203 -10.86 12.43 -27.99
CA SER A 203 -12.06 12.65 -28.79
C SER A 203 -12.06 11.67 -29.96
N SER A 204 -12.40 10.40 -29.70
CA SER A 204 -12.86 9.44 -30.73
C SER A 204 -13.27 8.06 -30.19
N LEU A 205 -13.05 7.74 -28.91
CA LEU A 205 -13.53 6.49 -28.31
C LEU A 205 -14.84 6.72 -27.55
N GLY A 206 -15.84 5.84 -27.76
CA GLY A 206 -17.07 5.84 -26.98
C GLY A 206 -16.81 5.65 -25.47
N GLY A 207 -17.79 5.99 -24.62
CA GLY A 207 -17.58 6.11 -23.18
C GLY A 207 -17.03 4.87 -22.45
N ALA A 208 -17.42 3.65 -22.86
CA ALA A 208 -16.95 2.41 -22.23
C ALA A 208 -15.53 2.02 -22.67
N ASP A 209 -15.25 2.07 -23.98
CA ASP A 209 -13.93 1.73 -24.55
C ASP A 209 -12.85 2.72 -24.10
N ALA A 210 -13.20 4.01 -23.98
CA ALA A 210 -12.31 5.04 -23.46
C ALA A 210 -11.96 4.80 -21.97
N ALA A 211 -12.93 4.37 -21.17
CA ALA A 211 -12.71 4.07 -19.75
C ALA A 211 -11.84 2.83 -19.56
N ASP A 212 -12.05 1.77 -20.34
CA ASP A 212 -11.22 0.57 -20.29
C ASP A 212 -9.79 0.86 -20.78
N ALA A 213 -9.63 1.67 -21.83
CA ALA A 213 -8.32 2.14 -22.29
C ALA A 213 -7.56 2.92 -21.21
N VAL A 214 -8.23 3.80 -20.45
CA VAL A 214 -7.59 4.55 -19.34
C VAL A 214 -7.23 3.64 -18.17
N ARG A 215 -8.05 2.62 -17.86
CA ARG A 215 -7.73 1.64 -16.81
C ARG A 215 -6.51 0.78 -17.14
N THR A 216 -6.32 0.49 -18.43
CA THR A 216 -5.27 -0.41 -18.94
C THR A 216 -4.01 0.31 -19.41
N SER A 217 -4.09 1.63 -19.61
CA SER A 217 -2.98 2.50 -19.95
C SER A 217 -1.99 2.61 -18.80
N MET A 218 -0.71 2.41 -19.11
CA MET A 218 0.40 2.43 -18.15
C MET A 218 1.28 3.65 -18.36
N ILE A 219 1.65 4.28 -17.26
CA ILE A 219 2.60 5.39 -17.19
C ILE A 219 3.84 4.91 -16.43
N CYS A 220 5.01 5.18 -17.00
CA CYS A 220 6.29 4.95 -16.35
C CYS A 220 6.80 6.28 -15.80
N LEU A 221 7.10 6.31 -14.49
CA LEU A 221 7.83 7.41 -13.86
C LEU A 221 9.28 6.96 -13.64
N THR A 222 10.22 7.78 -14.06
CA THR A 222 11.66 7.50 -13.91
C THR A 222 12.36 8.57 -13.09
N CYS A 223 13.27 8.15 -12.23
CA CYS A 223 14.10 9.00 -11.40
C CYS A 223 15.56 8.56 -11.53
N ALA A 224 16.46 9.51 -11.79
CA ALA A 224 17.89 9.27 -11.68
C ALA A 224 18.29 9.22 -10.19
N VAL A 225 19.07 8.21 -9.81
CA VAL A 225 19.54 7.97 -8.46
C VAL A 225 21.06 7.79 -8.49
N PRO A 226 21.83 8.60 -7.74
CA PRO A 226 23.29 8.45 -7.69
C PRO A 226 23.72 7.02 -7.31
N SER A 227 24.72 6.47 -8.01
CA SER A 227 25.30 5.15 -7.74
C SER A 227 26.80 5.10 -8.04
N GLY A 228 27.63 5.48 -7.07
CA GLY A 228 29.08 5.54 -7.28
C GLY A 228 29.43 6.59 -8.34
N ASP A 229 30.06 6.15 -9.45
CA ASP A 229 30.54 7.02 -10.53
C ASP A 229 29.48 7.36 -11.58
N ALA A 230 28.29 6.73 -11.55
CA ALA A 230 27.22 6.97 -12.52
C ALA A 230 25.82 6.96 -11.88
N ASP A 231 24.90 7.73 -12.46
CA ASP A 231 23.50 7.70 -12.03
C ASP A 231 22.79 6.45 -12.58
N GLU A 232 22.07 5.76 -11.70
CA GLU A 232 21.19 4.64 -12.05
C GLU A 232 19.75 5.16 -12.20
N VAL A 233 19.06 4.79 -13.28
CA VAL A 233 17.66 5.17 -13.49
C VAL A 233 16.75 4.15 -12.82
N VAL A 234 15.96 4.60 -11.84
CA VAL A 234 14.93 3.79 -11.19
C VAL A 234 13.59 4.13 -11.80
N ALA A 235 12.90 3.09 -12.28
CA ALA A 235 11.57 3.17 -12.86
C ALA A 235 10.49 2.55 -11.95
N VAL A 236 9.33 3.20 -11.92
CA VAL A 236 8.08 2.70 -11.34
C VAL A 236 6.96 2.85 -12.37
N GLU A 237 6.07 1.87 -12.40
CA GLU A 237 4.94 1.85 -13.32
C GLU A 237 3.62 2.04 -12.55
N VAL A 238 2.69 2.75 -13.17
CA VAL A 238 1.37 3.02 -12.60
C VAL A 238 0.34 3.14 -13.71
N THR A 239 -0.86 2.61 -13.49
CA THR A 239 -2.00 2.83 -14.38
C THR A 239 -2.35 4.32 -14.42
N GLU A 240 -2.76 4.80 -15.58
CA GLU A 240 -3.21 6.17 -15.76
C GLU A 240 -4.35 6.54 -14.79
N ALA A 241 -5.25 5.59 -14.53
CA ALA A 241 -6.31 5.71 -13.54
C ALA A 241 -5.80 6.00 -12.11
N HIS A 242 -4.77 5.28 -11.65
CA HIS A 242 -4.22 5.49 -10.30
C HIS A 242 -3.38 6.76 -10.22
N LEU A 243 -2.69 7.16 -11.30
CA LEU A 243 -1.99 8.45 -11.34
C LEU A 243 -2.98 9.62 -11.29
N ALA A 244 -4.13 9.52 -11.98
CA ALA A 244 -5.21 10.49 -11.90
C ALA A 244 -5.80 10.56 -10.48
N LYS A 245 -5.97 9.42 -9.80
CA LYS A 245 -6.38 9.36 -8.39
C LYS A 245 -5.39 10.08 -7.47
N LEU A 246 -4.09 9.83 -7.62
CA LEU A 246 -3.05 10.54 -6.85
C LEU A 246 -3.15 12.05 -7.08
N ARG A 247 -3.39 12.48 -8.32
CA ARG A 247 -3.56 13.91 -8.62
C ARG A 247 -4.79 14.50 -7.92
N ALA A 248 -5.90 13.77 -7.88
CA ALA A 248 -7.10 14.21 -7.17
C ALA A 248 -6.85 14.32 -5.65
N LEU A 249 -6.18 13.33 -5.05
CA LEU A 249 -5.79 13.37 -3.64
C LEU A 249 -4.84 14.54 -3.33
N TRP A 250 -3.85 14.77 -4.18
CA TRP A 250 -2.95 15.93 -4.11
C TRP A 250 -3.73 17.24 -4.17
N GLN A 251 -4.65 17.40 -5.13
CA GLN A 251 -5.44 18.62 -5.25
C GLN A 251 -6.32 18.90 -4.02
N LEU A 252 -6.80 17.86 -3.34
CA LEU A 252 -7.56 18.04 -2.10
C LEU A 252 -6.68 18.60 -0.99
N THR A 253 -5.44 18.11 -0.84
CA THR A 253 -4.55 18.46 0.28
C THR A 253 -3.82 19.79 0.10
N GLN A 254 -3.61 20.24 -1.14
CA GLN A 254 -2.88 21.49 -1.39
C GLN A 254 -3.69 22.72 -0.97
N THR A 255 -3.07 23.56 -0.14
CA THR A 255 -3.67 24.82 0.36
C THR A 255 -3.31 26.05 -0.47
N SER A 256 -2.42 25.93 -1.47
CA SER A 256 -1.96 27.03 -2.31
C SER A 256 -1.74 26.61 -3.76
N ALA A 257 -2.12 27.49 -4.70
CA ALA A 257 -1.97 27.28 -6.15
C ALA A 257 -0.50 27.15 -6.60
N ALA A 258 0.47 27.73 -5.87
CA ALA A 258 1.89 27.62 -6.19
C ALA A 258 2.47 26.22 -5.89
N ALA A 259 1.82 25.43 -5.02
CA ALA A 259 2.21 24.08 -4.67
C ALA A 259 1.64 23.02 -5.65
N ALA A 260 0.97 23.44 -6.72
CA ALA A 260 0.31 22.58 -7.70
C ALA A 260 1.10 22.43 -9.02
N SER A 261 2.41 22.70 -9.02
CA SER A 261 3.29 22.42 -10.16
C SER A 261 3.28 20.93 -10.51
N ASP A 262 3.25 20.62 -11.80
CA ASP A 262 3.31 19.24 -12.30
C ASP A 262 4.61 18.55 -11.87
N THR A 263 5.72 19.28 -11.80
CA THR A 263 7.00 18.76 -11.33
C THR A 263 6.91 18.22 -9.90
N HIS A 264 6.40 19.00 -8.95
CA HIS A 264 6.27 18.57 -7.56
C HIS A 264 5.29 17.41 -7.39
N PHE A 265 4.21 17.40 -8.20
CA PHE A 265 3.28 16.28 -8.22
C PHE A 265 3.97 14.98 -8.67
N PHE A 266 4.73 15.00 -9.78
CA PHE A 266 5.41 13.81 -10.27
C PHE A 266 6.51 13.32 -9.32
N GLU A 267 7.24 14.23 -8.68
CA GLU A 267 8.20 13.88 -7.63
C GLU A 267 7.53 13.18 -6.44
N ALA A 268 6.43 13.74 -5.93
CA ALA A 268 5.67 13.13 -4.83
C ALA A 268 5.02 11.80 -5.24
N ALA A 269 4.46 11.71 -6.45
CA ALA A 269 3.87 10.50 -6.98
C ALA A 269 4.92 9.38 -7.14
N PHE A 270 6.10 9.71 -7.67
CA PHE A 270 7.23 8.78 -7.75
C PHE A 270 7.62 8.30 -6.35
N ALA A 271 7.75 9.20 -5.38
CA ALA A 271 8.14 8.85 -4.02
C ALA A 271 7.17 7.83 -3.38
N VAL A 272 5.85 8.06 -3.48
CA VAL A 272 4.83 7.13 -2.99
C VAL A 272 4.90 5.77 -3.70
N LEU A 273 4.99 5.78 -5.03
CA LEU A 273 5.05 4.56 -5.83
C LEU A 273 6.30 3.73 -5.48
N ALA A 274 7.46 4.39 -5.44
CA ALA A 274 8.72 3.74 -5.12
C ALA A 274 8.75 3.22 -3.68
N ARG A 275 8.26 3.99 -2.71
CA ARG A 275 8.13 3.56 -1.32
C ARG A 275 7.22 2.35 -1.18
N LEU A 276 6.02 2.39 -1.78
CA LEU A 276 5.08 1.29 -1.67
C LEU A 276 5.63 0.03 -2.34
N GLN A 277 6.21 0.16 -3.54
CA GLN A 277 6.82 -0.98 -4.22
C GLN A 277 7.97 -1.55 -3.39
N ALA A 278 8.80 -0.72 -2.75
CA ALA A 278 9.85 -1.16 -1.84
C ALA A 278 9.28 -1.86 -0.59
N LEU A 279 8.19 -1.34 0.00
CA LEU A 279 7.51 -1.98 1.11
C LEU A 279 6.96 -3.36 0.72
N GLN A 280 6.49 -3.54 -0.51
CA GLN A 280 5.97 -4.81 -0.98
C GLN A 280 7.05 -5.81 -1.45
N GLY A 281 8.33 -5.41 -1.56
CA GLY A 281 9.44 -6.28 -1.98
C GLY A 281 10.04 -5.99 -3.35
N GLY A 282 9.67 -4.89 -4.00
CA GLY A 282 10.38 -4.36 -5.18
C GLY A 282 10.09 -5.07 -6.51
N HIS A 283 9.20 -6.06 -6.54
CA HIS A 283 8.93 -6.90 -7.71
C HIS A 283 7.52 -6.67 -8.30
N GLU A 284 7.31 -6.98 -9.57
CA GLU A 284 5.98 -6.84 -10.20
C GLU A 284 4.94 -7.83 -9.63
N GLN A 285 5.42 -8.94 -9.07
CA GLN A 285 4.58 -9.95 -8.41
C GLN A 285 4.41 -9.68 -6.90
N ALA A 286 4.64 -8.44 -6.47
CA ALA A 286 4.41 -7.98 -5.10
C ALA A 286 2.94 -7.73 -4.75
N GLY A 287 2.68 -7.38 -3.49
CA GLY A 287 1.38 -6.92 -3.02
C GLY A 287 0.48 -8.04 -2.52
N GLY A 288 1.03 -9.22 -2.21
CA GLY A 288 0.27 -10.37 -1.72
C GLY A 288 -0.19 -10.23 -0.26
N MET A 289 0.46 -9.34 0.50
CA MET A 289 0.25 -9.14 1.94
C MET A 289 -0.83 -8.10 2.29
N GLN A 290 -1.51 -7.54 1.29
CA GLN A 290 -2.61 -6.61 1.48
C GLN A 290 -3.62 -6.73 0.33
N ALA A 291 -4.89 -6.47 0.61
CA ALA A 291 -5.92 -6.39 -0.41
C ALA A 291 -6.99 -5.41 0.06
N ALA A 292 -7.54 -4.58 -0.84
CA ALA A 292 -8.57 -3.60 -0.46
C ALA A 292 -9.97 -4.21 -0.52
N CYS A 293 -10.90 -3.70 0.28
CA CYS A 293 -12.30 -4.11 0.17
C CYS A 293 -12.87 -3.68 -1.19
N PRO A 294 -13.85 -4.41 -1.75
CA PRO A 294 -14.44 -4.02 -3.02
C PRO A 294 -15.26 -2.72 -2.86
N PRO A 295 -15.34 -1.87 -3.91
CA PRO A 295 -16.13 -0.63 -3.92
C PRO A 295 -17.52 -0.71 -3.26
N PRO A 296 -18.36 -1.73 -3.54
CA PRO A 296 -19.69 -1.81 -2.94
C PRO A 296 -19.64 -2.02 -1.43
N ALA A 297 -18.61 -2.70 -0.91
CA ALA A 297 -18.45 -2.89 0.53
C ALA A 297 -18.16 -1.55 1.22
N PHE A 298 -17.29 -0.71 0.65
CA PHE A 298 -17.08 0.65 1.15
C PHE A 298 -18.33 1.52 1.08
N ASP A 299 -19.14 1.40 0.01
CA ASP A 299 -20.40 2.14 -0.11
C ASP A 299 -21.37 1.77 1.03
N VAL A 300 -21.47 0.49 1.38
CA VAL A 300 -22.26 0.03 2.55
C VAL A 300 -21.63 0.49 3.87
N LEU A 301 -20.31 0.35 4.04
CA LEU A 301 -19.60 0.82 5.24
C LEU A 301 -19.89 2.30 5.53
N ARG A 302 -19.84 3.15 4.50
CA ARG A 302 -20.17 4.58 4.62
C ARG A 302 -21.65 4.81 4.90
N ALA A 303 -22.54 4.21 4.10
CA ALA A 303 -23.98 4.49 4.19
C ALA A 303 -24.64 3.94 5.46
N ASP A 304 -24.24 2.75 5.92
CA ASP A 304 -24.95 2.03 6.98
C ASP A 304 -24.25 2.14 8.34
N PHE A 305 -22.93 2.33 8.32
CA PHE A 305 -22.09 2.37 9.52
C PHE A 305 -21.37 3.71 9.71
N GLY A 306 -21.56 4.68 8.81
CA GLY A 306 -20.97 6.01 8.91
C GLY A 306 -19.46 6.03 8.73
N VAL A 307 -18.86 4.97 8.18
CA VAL A 307 -17.41 4.89 8.00
C VAL A 307 -16.92 6.00 7.07
N THR A 308 -15.90 6.73 7.52
CA THR A 308 -15.35 7.89 6.78
C THR A 308 -13.87 7.82 6.50
N MET A 309 -13.15 6.84 7.06
CA MET A 309 -11.70 6.76 7.02
C MET A 309 -11.22 5.31 7.13
N GLU A 310 -10.17 4.99 6.39
CA GLU A 310 -9.44 3.74 6.52
C GLU A 310 -8.29 3.90 7.52
N LEU A 311 -8.16 2.98 8.46
CA LEU A 311 -7.08 2.96 9.46
C LEU A 311 -5.81 2.29 8.93
N PHE A 312 -5.88 1.55 7.83
CA PHE A 312 -4.74 0.93 7.18
C PHE A 312 -4.93 1.04 5.67
N ALA A 313 -4.25 2.00 5.04
CA ALA A 313 -4.27 2.20 3.60
C ALA A 313 -2.98 2.86 3.11
N SER A 314 -2.97 3.19 1.83
CA SER A 314 -1.99 3.98 1.10
C SER A 314 -2.76 4.88 0.12
N PRO A 315 -2.14 5.93 -0.43
CA PRO A 315 -2.76 6.77 -1.46
C PRO A 315 -3.28 5.97 -2.67
N LEU A 316 -2.69 4.81 -2.94
CA LEU A 316 -3.02 3.98 -4.09
C LEU A 316 -4.26 3.12 -3.84
N ASN A 317 -4.43 2.56 -2.65
CA ASN A 317 -5.54 1.64 -2.34
C ASN A 317 -6.68 2.25 -1.50
N SER A 318 -6.50 3.48 -0.98
CA SER A 318 -7.53 4.13 -0.17
C SER A 318 -8.79 4.42 -0.98
N ARG A 319 -9.96 4.13 -0.41
CA ARG A 319 -11.24 4.57 -0.95
C ARG A 319 -11.60 5.98 -0.47
N PHE A 320 -11.18 6.37 0.73
CA PHE A 320 -11.48 7.69 1.29
C PHE A 320 -10.30 8.67 1.12
N PRO A 321 -10.55 9.99 1.05
CA PRO A 321 -9.49 11.00 0.92
C PRO A 321 -8.60 11.13 2.17
N ARG A 322 -9.05 10.60 3.31
CA ARG A 322 -8.31 10.58 4.56
C ARG A 322 -8.16 9.13 5.01
N PHE A 323 -6.95 8.79 5.43
CA PHE A 323 -6.60 7.44 5.84
C PHE A 323 -5.33 7.46 6.71
N CYS A 324 -5.11 6.41 7.48
CA CYS A 324 -3.82 6.13 8.11
C CYS A 324 -2.97 5.23 7.20
N SER A 325 -1.65 5.41 7.22
CA SER A 325 -0.71 4.69 6.36
C SER A 325 0.63 4.40 7.05
N ALA A 326 1.39 3.47 6.47
CA ALA A 326 2.69 3.03 6.98
C ALA A 326 3.84 3.98 6.63
N ALA A 327 3.68 4.86 5.65
CA ALA A 327 4.74 5.73 5.11
C ALA A 327 4.28 7.19 5.07
N ALA A 328 3.93 7.72 6.24
CA ALA A 328 3.33 9.04 6.40
C ALA A 328 4.17 10.18 5.78
N ASP A 329 5.50 10.04 5.78
CA ASP A 329 6.44 11.00 5.22
C ASP A 329 6.25 11.23 3.71
N VAL A 330 5.90 10.18 2.95
CA VAL A 330 5.60 10.29 1.51
C VAL A 330 4.10 10.36 1.22
N ASP A 331 3.26 9.81 2.10
CA ASP A 331 1.82 9.69 1.86
C ASP A 331 1.02 10.93 2.32
N ALA A 332 1.57 11.77 3.21
CA ALA A 332 0.88 12.94 3.76
C ALA A 332 0.39 13.93 2.68
N PRO A 333 1.16 14.25 1.61
CA PRO A 333 0.67 15.09 0.53
C PRO A 333 -0.54 14.52 -0.23
N PHE A 334 -0.91 13.25 0.00
CA PHE A 334 -2.05 12.60 -0.62
C PHE A 334 -3.17 12.24 0.38
N GLY A 335 -3.15 12.83 1.58
CA GLY A 335 -4.25 12.71 2.54
C GLY A 335 -4.01 11.73 3.68
N SER A 336 -2.81 11.15 3.79
CA SER A 336 -2.43 10.36 4.96
C SER A 336 -2.45 11.20 6.24
N LEU A 337 -2.93 10.58 7.31
CA LEU A 337 -2.97 11.11 8.67
C LEU A 337 -1.89 10.54 9.58
N GLY A 338 -1.00 9.72 9.04
CA GLY A 338 0.03 9.03 9.80
C GLY A 338 -0.28 7.56 10.09
N SER A 339 0.57 6.96 10.92
CA SER A 339 0.37 5.59 11.42
C SER A 339 -0.87 5.50 12.32
N PHE A 340 -1.66 4.45 12.15
CA PHE A 340 -2.81 4.15 13.02
C PHE A 340 -2.41 4.05 14.50
N PHE A 341 -1.21 3.55 14.78
CA PHE A 341 -0.70 3.40 16.15
C PHE A 341 -0.45 4.75 16.86
N HIS A 342 -0.51 5.87 16.12
CA HIS A 342 -0.46 7.22 16.68
C HIS A 342 -1.83 7.92 16.66
N CYS A 343 -2.87 7.24 16.15
CA CYS A 343 -4.23 7.76 16.16
C CYS A 343 -4.78 7.79 17.59
N SER A 344 -5.39 8.91 17.98
CA SER A 344 -5.98 9.15 19.31
C SER A 344 -7.46 9.56 19.24
N ARG A 345 -8.15 9.19 18.14
CA ARG A 345 -9.55 9.58 17.91
C ARG A 345 -10.48 8.77 18.82
N LEU A 346 -11.32 9.50 19.57
CA LEU A 346 -12.30 8.92 20.50
C LEU A 346 -13.73 8.98 19.98
N SER A 347 -13.92 9.44 18.74
CA SER A 347 -15.22 9.51 18.07
C SER A 347 -15.09 9.37 16.56
N GLY A 348 -16.20 8.95 15.93
CA GLY A 348 -16.29 8.68 14.51
C GLY A 348 -16.44 7.19 14.21
N ALA A 349 -16.59 6.87 12.93
CA ALA A 349 -16.66 5.50 12.44
C ALA A 349 -15.58 5.25 11.38
N PHE A 350 -14.83 4.16 11.57
CA PHE A 350 -13.63 3.85 10.80
C PHE A 350 -13.62 2.39 10.38
N VAL A 351 -12.85 2.07 9.33
CA VAL A 351 -12.60 0.69 8.91
C VAL A 351 -11.11 0.37 9.02
N ALA A 352 -10.78 -0.78 9.59
CA ALA A 352 -9.44 -1.33 9.62
C ALA A 352 -9.38 -2.62 8.82
N ASN A 353 -8.47 -2.66 7.86
CA ASN A 353 -8.12 -3.82 7.07
C ASN A 353 -6.59 -3.90 7.03
N PRO A 354 -5.95 -4.34 8.13
CA PRO A 354 -4.50 -4.30 8.27
C PRO A 354 -3.81 -5.26 7.27
N PRO A 355 -2.50 -5.09 7.03
CA PRO A 355 -1.70 -6.10 6.34
C PRO A 355 -1.89 -7.49 6.96
N PHE A 356 -1.76 -8.54 6.13
CA PHE A 356 -1.89 -9.94 6.55
C PHE A 356 -0.66 -10.41 7.33
N GLU A 357 -0.38 -9.76 8.46
CA GLU A 357 0.72 -10.06 9.36
C GLU A 357 0.20 -10.10 10.80
N SER A 358 0.45 -11.21 11.49
CA SER A 358 -0.20 -11.54 12.75
C SER A 358 0.16 -10.60 13.91
N GLN A 359 1.40 -10.12 13.97
CA GLN A 359 1.86 -9.20 15.02
C GLN A 359 1.21 -7.83 14.86
N THR A 360 1.06 -7.37 13.62
CA THR A 360 0.37 -6.13 13.27
C THR A 360 -1.10 -6.20 13.66
N VAL A 361 -1.78 -7.31 13.38
CA VAL A 361 -3.18 -7.52 13.80
C VAL A 361 -3.29 -7.53 15.33
N HIS A 362 -2.33 -8.14 16.04
CA HIS A 362 -2.33 -8.16 17.50
C HIS A 362 -2.10 -6.78 18.12
N ALA A 363 -1.09 -6.05 17.65
CA ALA A 363 -0.82 -4.68 18.09
C ALA A 363 -2.01 -3.75 17.78
N MET A 364 -2.65 -3.94 16.63
CA MET A 364 -3.85 -3.19 16.23
C MET A 364 -4.99 -3.44 17.23
N ALA A 365 -5.26 -4.70 17.58
CA ALA A 365 -6.31 -5.05 18.53
C ALA A 365 -6.06 -4.43 19.91
N GLN A 366 -4.82 -4.45 20.40
CA GLN A 366 -4.43 -3.81 21.67
C GLN A 366 -4.67 -2.29 21.64
N HIS A 367 -4.27 -1.62 20.55
CA HIS A 367 -4.48 -0.18 20.40
C HIS A 367 -5.96 0.19 20.31
N MET A 368 -6.76 -0.61 19.59
CA MET A 368 -8.21 -0.40 19.49
C MET A 368 -8.91 -0.54 20.85
N GLU A 369 -8.55 -1.54 21.64
CA GLU A 369 -9.08 -1.72 22.99
C GLU A 369 -8.81 -0.50 23.88
N ALA A 370 -7.59 0.05 23.81
CA ALA A 370 -7.22 1.27 24.51
C ALA A 370 -8.04 2.49 24.03
N LEU A 371 -8.22 2.65 22.71
CA LEU A 371 -9.02 3.74 22.13
C LEU A 371 -10.49 3.65 22.51
N LEU A 372 -11.08 2.46 22.48
CA LEU A 372 -12.49 2.24 22.80
C LEU A 372 -12.76 2.44 24.29
N SER A 373 -11.86 1.96 25.16
CA SER A 373 -11.91 2.24 26.59
C SER A 373 -11.79 3.74 26.89
N ALA A 374 -10.90 4.45 26.20
CA ALA A 374 -10.78 5.90 26.32
C ALA A 374 -12.01 6.64 25.77
N ALA A 375 -12.63 6.13 24.70
CA ALA A 375 -13.86 6.67 24.16
C ALA A 375 -15.03 6.53 25.15
N ASP A 376 -15.18 5.37 25.79
CA ASP A 376 -16.18 5.18 26.84
C ASP A 376 -15.98 6.15 28.00
N ALA A 377 -14.73 6.29 28.48
CA ALA A 377 -14.39 7.23 29.56
C ALA A 377 -14.71 8.69 29.19
N ALA A 378 -14.58 9.05 27.91
CA ALA A 378 -14.88 10.38 27.38
C ALA A 378 -16.33 10.55 26.88
N ALA A 379 -17.19 9.52 27.03
CA ALA A 379 -18.53 9.48 26.42
C ALA A 379 -18.52 9.76 24.89
N GLY A 380 -17.44 9.36 24.23
CA GLY A 380 -17.24 9.45 22.78
C GLY A 380 -17.96 8.31 22.05
N ALA A 381 -18.51 8.62 20.87
CA ALA A 381 -19.15 7.65 19.99
C ALA A 381 -18.12 7.15 18.94
N LEU A 382 -17.39 6.09 19.29
CA LEU A 382 -16.40 5.45 18.43
C LEU A 382 -16.90 4.09 17.91
N THR A 383 -16.84 3.90 16.59
CA THR A 383 -17.05 2.61 15.90
C THR A 383 -15.83 2.26 15.06
N ILE A 384 -15.35 1.03 15.19
CA ILE A 384 -14.28 0.49 14.36
C ILE A 384 -14.74 -0.83 13.76
N VAL A 385 -14.85 -0.87 12.44
CA VAL A 385 -15.13 -2.09 11.67
C VAL A 385 -13.80 -2.73 11.28
N VAL A 386 -13.49 -3.89 11.86
CA VAL A 386 -12.22 -4.59 11.66
C VAL A 386 -12.43 -5.77 10.73
N ILE A 387 -11.66 -5.85 9.66
CA ILE A 387 -11.76 -6.87 8.61
C ILE A 387 -10.43 -7.62 8.59
N VAL A 388 -10.43 -8.88 9.02
CA VAL A 388 -9.22 -9.71 9.11
C VAL A 388 -9.52 -11.14 8.67
N PRO A 389 -8.51 -11.88 8.17
CA PRO A 389 -8.65 -13.33 8.00
C PRO A 389 -9.06 -14.00 9.32
N ALA A 390 -9.87 -15.06 9.26
CA ALA A 390 -10.38 -15.76 10.44
C ALA A 390 -9.34 -16.70 11.09
N TRP A 391 -8.18 -16.15 11.45
CA TRP A 391 -7.07 -16.83 12.14
C TRP A 391 -7.37 -17.06 13.62
N ARG A 392 -8.36 -17.92 13.90
CA ARG A 392 -8.95 -18.12 15.24
C ARG A 392 -7.94 -18.55 16.31
N GLU A 393 -6.85 -19.15 15.89
CA GLU A 393 -5.73 -19.61 16.71
C GLU A 393 -4.74 -18.50 17.07
N LEU A 394 -4.76 -17.34 16.39
CA LEU A 394 -3.78 -16.28 16.59
C LEU A 394 -4.22 -15.25 17.64
N PRO A 395 -3.29 -14.73 18.46
CA PRO A 395 -3.62 -13.80 19.54
C PRO A 395 -4.35 -12.54 19.09
N GLY A 396 -4.04 -12.02 17.90
CA GLY A 396 -4.70 -10.83 17.36
C GLY A 396 -6.18 -11.05 17.06
N TRP A 397 -6.55 -12.20 16.47
CA TRP A 397 -7.95 -12.53 16.22
C TRP A 397 -8.70 -12.78 17.54
N GLN A 398 -8.08 -13.52 18.47
CA GLN A 398 -8.68 -13.83 19.77
C GLN A 398 -8.94 -12.55 20.60
N ALA A 399 -8.03 -11.58 20.56
CA ALA A 399 -8.23 -10.29 21.20
C ALA A 399 -9.47 -9.55 20.64
N LEU A 400 -9.64 -9.53 19.32
CA LEU A 400 -10.82 -8.93 18.67
C LEU A 400 -12.12 -9.68 19.02
N ALA A 401 -12.08 -11.01 19.01
CA ALA A 401 -13.24 -11.85 19.29
C ALA A 401 -13.70 -11.78 20.75
N ASN A 402 -12.77 -11.56 21.68
CA ASN A 402 -13.04 -11.49 23.11
C ASN A 402 -13.10 -10.05 23.65
N SER A 403 -12.99 -9.03 22.79
CA SER A 403 -13.06 -7.63 23.22
C SER A 403 -14.42 -7.33 23.88
N PRO A 404 -14.45 -6.63 25.03
CA PRO A 404 -15.69 -6.19 25.67
C PRO A 404 -16.46 -5.17 24.82
N HIS A 405 -15.80 -4.48 23.90
CA HIS A 405 -16.40 -3.53 22.96
C HIS A 405 -16.97 -4.20 21.70
N ARG A 406 -16.87 -5.52 21.58
CA ARG A 406 -17.38 -6.24 20.40
C ARG A 406 -18.91 -6.30 20.43
N SER A 407 -19.55 -5.52 19.55
CA SER A 407 -21.01 -5.49 19.40
C SER A 407 -21.53 -6.65 18.54
N CYS A 408 -20.82 -7.02 17.47
CA CYS A 408 -21.11 -8.24 16.72
C CYS A 408 -19.92 -8.72 15.87
N THR A 409 -20.05 -9.93 15.33
CA THR A 409 -19.10 -10.51 14.35
C THR A 409 -19.88 -11.04 13.15
N LEU A 410 -19.52 -10.59 11.96
CA LEU A 410 -19.96 -11.16 10.69
C LEU A 410 -18.82 -12.02 10.13
N ASN A 411 -19.09 -13.27 9.74
CA ASN A 411 -18.11 -14.12 9.07
C ASN A 411 -18.46 -14.25 7.59
N LEU A 412 -17.49 -13.97 6.72
CA LEU A 412 -17.57 -14.19 5.29
C LEU A 412 -16.91 -15.52 4.97
N GLU A 413 -17.68 -16.42 4.37
CA GLU A 413 -17.19 -17.74 3.99
C GLU A 413 -16.07 -17.65 2.93
N ARG A 414 -15.10 -18.54 3.06
CA ARG A 414 -14.03 -18.75 2.08
C ARG A 414 -14.62 -18.91 0.67
N ALA A 415 -13.98 -18.30 -0.32
CA ALA A 415 -14.40 -18.34 -1.72
C ALA A 415 -15.83 -17.81 -2.01
N LYS A 416 -16.47 -17.12 -1.07
CA LYS A 416 -17.77 -16.43 -1.28
C LYS A 416 -17.67 -14.90 -1.19
N HIS A 417 -16.45 -14.37 -1.30
CA HIS A 417 -16.17 -12.93 -1.34
C HIS A 417 -14.84 -12.67 -2.06
N CYS A 418 -14.65 -11.46 -2.58
CA CYS A 418 -13.39 -11.01 -3.18
C CYS A 418 -12.84 -9.75 -2.51
N TYR A 419 -11.57 -9.50 -2.78
CA TYR A 419 -10.88 -8.26 -2.51
C TYR A 419 -10.34 -7.67 -3.80
N VAL A 420 -9.98 -6.39 -3.76
CA VAL A 420 -9.19 -5.75 -4.79
C VAL A 420 -7.69 -6.03 -4.53
N ASP A 421 -6.96 -6.45 -5.55
CA ASP A 421 -5.56 -6.87 -5.46
C ASP A 421 -4.65 -5.74 -4.92
N GLY A 422 -3.66 -6.11 -4.10
CA GLY A 422 -2.70 -5.16 -3.52
C GLY A 422 -1.83 -4.44 -4.55
N GLY A 423 -1.68 -5.03 -5.74
CA GLY A 423 -0.99 -4.49 -6.92
C GLY A 423 -1.91 -3.80 -7.94
N GLN A 424 -3.14 -3.43 -7.57
CA GLN A 424 -4.12 -2.78 -8.46
C GLN A 424 -3.62 -1.55 -9.23
N HIS A 425 -2.56 -0.89 -8.73
CA HIS A 425 -2.02 0.33 -9.31
C HIS A 425 -1.03 0.11 -10.44
N TYR A 426 -0.35 -1.03 -10.52
CA TYR A 426 0.48 -1.40 -11.68
C TYR A 426 -0.12 -2.56 -12.49
N GLY A 427 -1.21 -3.16 -12.00
CA GLY A 427 -2.08 -4.04 -12.75
C GLY A 427 -1.42 -5.36 -13.14
N ARG A 428 -1.58 -6.41 -12.31
CA ARG A 428 -1.26 -7.76 -12.78
C ARG A 428 -2.21 -8.16 -13.90
N ARG A 429 -1.63 -8.50 -15.04
CA ARG A 429 -2.36 -9.09 -16.16
C ARG A 429 -2.66 -10.55 -15.82
N THR A 430 -3.92 -10.93 -15.93
CA THR A 430 -4.32 -12.35 -15.96
C THR A 430 -3.64 -13.06 -17.14
N ALA A 431 -3.62 -14.40 -17.14
CA ALA A 431 -3.14 -15.18 -18.28
C ALA A 431 -3.86 -14.82 -19.61
N ALA A 432 -5.09 -14.28 -19.52
CA ALA A 432 -5.87 -13.77 -20.65
C ALA A 432 -5.58 -12.30 -21.02
N GLY A 433 -4.54 -11.68 -20.44
CA GLY A 433 -4.14 -10.30 -20.72
C GLY A 433 -5.05 -9.22 -20.11
N ARG A 434 -6.14 -9.60 -19.43
CA ARG A 434 -7.05 -8.67 -18.74
C ARG A 434 -6.45 -8.21 -17.41
N LEU A 435 -6.63 -6.94 -17.06
CA LEU A 435 -6.41 -6.48 -15.69
C LEU A 435 -7.53 -7.05 -14.81
N SER A 436 -7.23 -8.09 -14.02
CA SER A 436 -8.16 -8.52 -12.96
C SER A 436 -7.79 -7.79 -11.70
N ALA A 437 -8.54 -6.74 -11.38
CA ALA A 437 -8.37 -6.03 -10.12
C ALA A 437 -8.88 -6.85 -8.92
N LEU A 438 -9.59 -7.96 -9.14
CA LEU A 438 -10.23 -8.73 -8.07
C LEU A 438 -9.54 -10.07 -7.83
N ARG A 439 -9.37 -10.38 -6.54
CA ARG A 439 -8.84 -11.63 -6.02
C ARG A 439 -9.92 -12.31 -5.19
N LEU A 440 -10.25 -13.56 -5.54
CA LEU A 440 -11.12 -14.39 -4.73
C LEU A 440 -10.44 -14.67 -3.39
N SER A 441 -11.16 -14.51 -2.29
CA SER A 441 -10.60 -14.79 -0.97
C SER A 441 -10.40 -16.29 -0.78
N ASN A 442 -9.16 -16.69 -0.54
CA ASN A 442 -8.77 -18.06 -0.21
C ASN A 442 -8.91 -18.36 1.30
N HIS A 443 -9.36 -17.41 2.11
CA HIS A 443 -9.60 -17.55 3.55
C HIS A 443 -11.04 -17.17 3.91
N GLU A 444 -11.52 -17.69 5.03
CA GLU A 444 -12.64 -17.05 5.72
C GLU A 444 -12.19 -15.68 6.25
N THR A 445 -13.09 -14.69 6.21
CA THR A 445 -12.85 -13.35 6.77
C THR A 445 -13.78 -13.14 7.96
N SER A 446 -13.25 -12.66 9.07
CA SER A 446 -14.03 -12.14 10.18
C SER A 446 -14.12 -10.61 10.08
N VAL A 447 -15.35 -10.10 10.16
CA VAL A 447 -15.67 -8.68 10.25
C VAL A 447 -16.18 -8.42 11.67
N PHE A 448 -15.33 -7.82 12.50
CA PHE A 448 -15.68 -7.41 13.87
C PHE A 448 -16.19 -5.99 13.88
N PHE A 449 -17.28 -5.76 14.61
CA PHE A 449 -17.78 -4.42 14.89
C PHE A 449 -17.45 -4.10 16.35
N LEU A 450 -16.45 -3.28 16.56
CA LEU A 450 -16.03 -2.81 17.87
C LEU A 450 -16.60 -1.41 18.11
N GLN A 451 -17.36 -1.22 19.18
CA GLN A 451 -18.02 0.04 19.48
C GLN A 451 -17.87 0.40 20.95
N SER A 452 -17.60 1.67 21.20
CA SER A 452 -17.88 2.30 22.50
C SER A 452 -19.36 2.10 22.86
N ALA A 453 -19.68 2.13 24.16
CA ALA A 453 -21.03 2.00 24.69
C ALA A 453 -22.00 2.99 24.03
N ARG A 454 -21.57 4.23 23.83
CA ARG A 454 -22.39 5.25 23.15
C ARG A 454 -22.67 4.90 21.69
N ALA A 455 -21.64 4.52 20.92
CA ALA A 455 -21.81 4.18 19.51
C ALA A 455 -22.65 2.90 19.32
N ALA A 456 -22.57 1.94 20.24
CA ALA A 456 -23.38 0.73 20.21
C ALA A 456 -24.89 1.04 20.31
N VAL A 457 -25.26 2.10 21.03
CA VAL A 457 -26.65 2.59 21.13
C VAL A 457 -27.02 3.44 19.91
N GLU A 458 -26.17 4.38 19.50
CA GLU A 458 -26.48 5.34 18.43
C GLU A 458 -26.48 4.70 17.03
N ALA A 459 -25.59 3.73 16.80
CA ALA A 459 -25.37 3.13 15.48
C ALA A 459 -25.14 1.60 15.56
N PRO A 460 -26.12 0.82 16.07
CA PRO A 460 -25.96 -0.62 16.20
C PRO A 460 -25.78 -1.31 14.84
N PRO A 461 -24.91 -2.33 14.74
CA PRO A 461 -24.71 -3.13 13.54
C PRO A 461 -25.84 -4.15 13.41
N THR A 462 -27.04 -3.70 13.04
CA THR A 462 -28.23 -4.57 12.93
C THR A 462 -28.01 -5.69 11.91
N GLN A 463 -28.74 -6.79 12.05
CA GLN A 463 -28.65 -7.93 11.13
C GLN A 463 -28.88 -7.52 9.66
N ALA A 464 -29.78 -6.57 9.40
CA ALA A 464 -30.03 -6.04 8.06
C ALA A 464 -28.80 -5.34 7.47
N LYS A 465 -28.09 -4.51 8.26
CA LYS A 465 -26.84 -3.86 7.84
C LYS A 465 -25.73 -4.88 7.59
N GLN A 466 -25.60 -5.88 8.47
CA GLN A 466 -24.62 -6.97 8.30
C GLN A 466 -24.87 -7.77 7.01
N GLN A 467 -26.13 -8.13 6.73
CA GLN A 467 -26.50 -8.82 5.49
C GLN A 467 -26.22 -7.99 4.24
N ARG A 468 -26.47 -6.67 4.28
CA ARG A 468 -26.11 -5.78 3.18
C ARG A 468 -24.60 -5.73 2.96
N LEU A 469 -23.80 -5.67 4.02
CA LEU A 469 -22.35 -5.69 3.91
C LEU A 469 -21.86 -7.02 3.31
N ALA A 470 -22.37 -8.15 3.79
CA ALA A 470 -22.04 -9.48 3.25
C ALA A 470 -22.37 -9.59 1.75
N ARG A 471 -23.56 -9.11 1.35
CA ARG A 471 -23.95 -9.05 -0.07
C ARG A 471 -23.06 -8.13 -0.88
N ALA A 472 -22.57 -7.03 -0.30
CA ALA A 472 -21.68 -6.10 -1.00
C ALA A 472 -20.28 -6.70 -1.25
N PHE A 473 -19.75 -7.50 -0.32
CA PHE A 473 -18.55 -8.32 -0.55
C PHE A 473 -18.77 -9.37 -1.65
N LEU A 474 -19.96 -9.98 -1.70
CA LEU A 474 -20.32 -10.94 -2.76
C LEU A 474 -20.52 -10.24 -4.11
N ALA A 475 -21.12 -9.05 -4.13
CA ALA A 475 -21.41 -8.29 -5.35
C ALA A 475 -20.13 -7.91 -6.12
N GLY A 476 -18.98 -7.84 -5.44
CA GLY A 476 -17.70 -7.74 -6.12
C GLY A 476 -17.43 -8.89 -7.12
N LEU A 477 -18.05 -10.06 -6.94
CA LEU A 477 -17.89 -11.24 -7.81
C LEU A 477 -18.79 -11.24 -9.07
N THR A 478 -19.69 -10.25 -9.24
CA THR A 478 -20.74 -10.32 -10.27
C THR A 478 -20.19 -10.06 -11.69
N PRO A 479 -20.63 -10.79 -12.73
CA PRO A 479 -20.16 -10.57 -14.10
C PRO A 479 -20.40 -9.13 -14.58
N GLY A 480 -19.34 -8.47 -15.02
CA GLY A 480 -19.32 -7.04 -15.41
C GLY A 480 -18.25 -6.21 -14.70
N THR A 481 -17.73 -6.69 -13.55
CA THR A 481 -16.64 -6.06 -12.77
C THR A 481 -15.31 -6.82 -12.84
N GLY A 482 -15.16 -7.72 -13.82
CA GLY A 482 -14.04 -8.66 -13.93
C GLY A 482 -14.31 -9.94 -13.14
N GLN A 483 -14.18 -11.11 -13.79
CA GLN A 483 -14.18 -12.37 -13.05
C GLN A 483 -12.87 -12.47 -12.25
N PRO A 484 -12.90 -12.95 -10.99
CA PRO A 484 -11.68 -13.22 -10.26
C PRO A 484 -10.84 -14.25 -11.03
N ASP A 485 -9.54 -13.99 -11.14
CA ASP A 485 -8.64 -14.86 -11.88
C ASP A 485 -8.51 -16.23 -11.17
N PRO A 486 -8.83 -17.35 -11.84
CA PRO A 486 -8.77 -18.68 -11.26
C PRO A 486 -7.36 -19.13 -10.85
N GLU A 487 -6.29 -18.48 -11.34
CA GLU A 487 -4.90 -18.75 -10.88
C GLU A 487 -4.68 -18.40 -9.40
N TRP A 488 -5.54 -17.57 -8.78
CA TRP A 488 -5.38 -17.13 -7.40
C TRP A 488 -5.95 -18.07 -6.34
N VAL A 489 -6.36 -19.28 -6.75
CA VAL A 489 -6.57 -20.39 -5.82
C VAL A 489 -5.20 -20.88 -5.37
N HIS A 490 -4.56 -20.14 -4.45
CA HIS A 490 -3.44 -20.71 -3.71
C HIS A 490 -3.93 -21.97 -2.99
N PRO A 491 -3.15 -23.07 -2.98
CA PRO A 491 -3.45 -24.19 -2.11
C PRO A 491 -3.58 -23.64 -0.68
N ALA A 492 -4.52 -24.20 0.09
CA ALA A 492 -4.72 -23.81 1.48
C ALA A 492 -3.37 -23.76 2.21
N PRO A 493 -3.16 -22.82 3.16
CA PRO A 493 -2.07 -22.99 4.09
C PRO A 493 -2.14 -24.41 4.66
N PRO A 494 -1.00 -25.10 4.85
CA PRO A 494 -1.04 -26.36 5.57
C PRO A 494 -1.74 -26.11 6.90
N SER A 495 -2.65 -27.00 7.26
CA SER A 495 -3.23 -27.02 8.61
C SER A 495 -2.09 -26.93 9.63
N PRO A 496 -2.25 -26.19 10.74
CA PRO A 496 -1.27 -26.23 11.82
C PRO A 496 -1.01 -27.72 12.18
N PRO A 497 0.23 -28.08 12.54
CA PRO A 497 0.54 -29.45 12.93
C PRO A 497 -0.46 -29.89 14.01
N GLU A 498 -1.13 -31.02 13.77
CA GLU A 498 -1.99 -31.62 14.80
C GLU A 498 -1.16 -31.89 16.07
N PRO A 499 -1.76 -31.71 17.26
CA PRO A 499 -1.05 -31.69 18.54
C PRO A 499 -0.28 -32.97 18.86
#